data_AF-F7VF36-F1
#
_entry.id   AF-F7VF36-F1
#
_cell.length_a   1.000
_cell.length_b   1.000
_cell.length_c   1.000
_cell.angle_alpha   90.00
_cell.angle_beta   90.00
_cell.angle_gamma   90.00
#
_symmetry.space_group_name_H-M   'P 1'
#
loop_
_entity.id
_entity.type
_entity.pdbx_description
1 polymer ?
#
loop_
_entity_poly.entity_id
_entity_poly.type
_entity_poly.pdbx_seq_one_letter_code
_entity_poly.pdbx_strand_id
1 'polypeptide(L)'
;MASAREILETQGVAALKLRAITRQVGVSPMAVAPHFGNLCGLLTALATQGFEELAHAIKTGKARSLKDAGLAYIYFAIRNPGLFTLMFRGDAIDRSDPAFAGAAGDSFALLGTWAGTSGKAAGFAPQIAEAVMWGKVHGLAILAIDGLLTPLVQATDPHIDLEQFLEQALDYMKAATSG
;
A
#
# COMPACT_ATOMS: atom_id res chain seq x y z
N MET A 1 -12.17 -10.82 -10.06
CA MET A 1 -11.54 -10.02 -8.98
C MET A 1 -11.17 -10.89 -7.78
N ALA A 2 -12.13 -11.49 -7.04
CA ALA A 2 -11.85 -12.26 -5.82
C ALA A 2 -10.77 -13.36 -5.99
N SER A 3 -10.89 -14.27 -6.96
CA SER A 3 -9.87 -15.32 -7.17
C SER A 3 -8.52 -14.80 -7.64
N ALA A 4 -8.50 -13.68 -8.37
CA ALA A 4 -7.24 -13.04 -8.74
C ALA A 4 -6.55 -12.42 -7.51
N ARG A 5 -7.32 -11.83 -6.59
CA ARG A 5 -6.82 -11.37 -5.29
C ARG A 5 -6.31 -12.54 -4.45
N GLU A 6 -7.02 -13.67 -4.42
CA GLU A 6 -6.57 -14.86 -3.69
C GLU A 6 -5.23 -15.41 -4.24
N ILE A 7 -5.08 -15.55 -5.56
CA ILE A 7 -3.80 -15.93 -6.18
C ILE A 7 -2.71 -14.93 -5.79
N LEU A 8 -3.04 -13.64 -5.85
CA LEU A 8 -2.10 -12.58 -5.57
C LEU A 8 -1.59 -12.63 -4.12
N GLU A 9 -2.46 -12.84 -3.14
CA GLU A 9 -2.07 -12.92 -1.72
C GLU A 9 -1.35 -14.23 -1.36
N THR A 10 -1.69 -15.34 -2.02
CA THR A 10 -1.13 -16.66 -1.67
C THR A 10 0.13 -17.02 -2.45
N GLN A 11 0.27 -16.51 -3.67
CA GLN A 11 1.35 -16.91 -4.61
C GLN A 11 2.13 -15.71 -5.16
N GLY A 12 1.73 -14.48 -4.82
CA GLY A 12 2.40 -13.25 -5.23
C GLY A 12 2.13 -12.83 -6.68
N VAL A 13 2.63 -11.63 -7.03
CA VAL A 13 2.38 -11.00 -8.34
C VAL A 13 2.87 -11.87 -9.50
N ALA A 14 4.00 -12.57 -9.35
CA ALA A 14 4.58 -13.39 -10.41
C ALA A 14 3.71 -14.59 -10.82
N ALA A 15 2.81 -15.04 -9.94
CA ALA A 15 1.89 -16.14 -10.21
C ALA A 15 0.66 -15.69 -11.01
N LEU A 16 0.42 -14.38 -11.14
CA LEU A 16 -0.73 -13.87 -11.87
C LEU A 16 -0.57 -14.07 -13.37
N LYS A 17 -1.25 -15.11 -13.86
CA LYS A 17 -1.39 -15.40 -15.28
C LYS A 17 -2.86 -15.50 -15.60
N LEU A 18 -3.30 -14.88 -16.69
CA LEU A 18 -4.71 -14.87 -17.09
C LEU A 18 -5.31 -16.29 -17.15
N ARG A 19 -4.55 -17.25 -17.69
CA ARG A 19 -4.94 -18.67 -17.73
C ARG A 19 -5.08 -19.32 -16.35
N ALA A 20 -4.23 -18.95 -15.38
CA ALA A 20 -4.31 -19.48 -14.02
C ALA A 20 -5.58 -18.94 -13.33
N ILE A 21 -5.84 -17.64 -13.47
CA ILE A 21 -7.03 -16.97 -12.93
C ILE A 21 -8.31 -17.57 -13.52
N THR A 22 -8.40 -17.69 -14.85
CA THR A 22 -9.61 -18.18 -15.53
C THR A 22 -9.87 -19.65 -15.23
N ARG A 23 -8.82 -20.47 -15.09
CA ARG A 23 -8.92 -21.88 -14.69
C ARG A 23 -9.49 -22.02 -13.27
N GLN A 24 -9.08 -21.18 -12.33
CA GLN A 24 -9.55 -21.23 -10.95
C GLN A 24 -11.03 -20.89 -10.82
N VAL A 25 -11.55 -19.96 -11.61
CA VAL A 25 -12.98 -19.59 -11.61
C VAL A 25 -13.84 -20.40 -12.59
N GLY A 26 -13.24 -21.33 -13.35
CA GLY A 26 -13.96 -22.17 -14.31
C GLY A 26 -14.53 -21.43 -15.53
N VAL A 27 -13.97 -20.27 -15.89
CA VAL A 27 -14.41 -19.47 -17.05
C VAL A 27 -13.40 -19.52 -18.19
N SER A 28 -13.83 -19.25 -19.42
CA SER A 28 -12.91 -19.09 -20.54
C SER A 28 -12.17 -17.75 -20.43
N PRO A 29 -10.91 -17.64 -20.91
CA PRO A 29 -10.23 -16.35 -21.01
C PRO A 29 -11.02 -15.29 -21.79
N MET A 30 -11.86 -15.72 -22.76
CA MET A 30 -12.73 -14.83 -23.52
C MET A 30 -13.82 -14.18 -22.65
N ALA A 31 -14.23 -14.79 -21.54
CA ALA A 31 -15.20 -14.22 -20.62
C ALA A 31 -14.65 -13.02 -19.82
N VAL A 32 -13.32 -12.85 -19.76
CA VAL A 32 -12.66 -11.74 -19.05
C VAL A 32 -12.54 -10.48 -19.92
N ALA A 33 -12.41 -10.67 -21.24
CA ALA A 33 -12.18 -9.60 -22.20
C ALA A 33 -13.24 -8.48 -22.17
N PRO A 34 -14.56 -8.75 -22.04
CA PRO A 34 -15.57 -7.69 -21.96
C PRO A 34 -15.41 -6.76 -20.76
N HIS A 35 -14.80 -7.22 -19.67
CA HIS A 35 -14.67 -6.46 -18.43
C HIS A 35 -13.30 -5.79 -18.28
N PHE A 36 -12.23 -6.46 -18.71
CA PHE A 36 -10.87 -6.04 -18.42
C PHE A 36 -9.95 -6.00 -19.65
N GLY A 37 -10.43 -6.45 -20.81
CA GLY A 37 -9.66 -6.58 -22.05
C GLY A 37 -8.59 -7.67 -21.98
N ASN A 38 -7.56 -7.47 -21.16
CA ASN A 38 -6.40 -8.34 -21.04
C ASN A 38 -5.95 -8.49 -19.57
N LEU A 39 -4.81 -9.16 -19.35
CA LEU A 39 -4.25 -9.32 -18.01
C LEU A 39 -3.88 -7.97 -17.39
N CYS A 40 -3.23 -7.06 -18.13
CA CYS A 40 -2.87 -5.73 -17.66
C CYS A 40 -4.11 -4.98 -17.14
N GLY A 41 -5.20 -4.94 -17.90
CA GLY A 41 -6.45 -4.29 -17.45
C GLY A 41 -7.06 -4.92 -16.20
N LEU A 42 -6.97 -6.25 -16.04
CA LEU A 42 -7.40 -6.93 -14.81
C LEU A 42 -6.51 -6.54 -13.61
N LEU A 43 -5.20 -6.45 -13.82
CA LEU A 43 -4.24 -6.06 -12.78
C LEU A 43 -4.37 -4.58 -12.41
N THR A 44 -4.58 -3.70 -13.39
CA THR A 44 -4.91 -2.29 -13.19
C THR A 44 -6.17 -2.17 -12.34
N ALA A 45 -7.24 -2.88 -12.68
CA ALA A 45 -8.48 -2.83 -11.89
C ALA A 45 -8.29 -3.33 -10.44
N LEU A 46 -7.46 -4.36 -10.23
CA LEU A 46 -7.14 -4.83 -8.87
C LEU A 46 -6.34 -3.78 -8.11
N ALA A 47 -5.35 -3.16 -8.75
CA ALA A 47 -4.56 -2.09 -8.15
C ALA A 47 -5.41 -0.86 -7.82
N THR A 48 -6.36 -0.48 -8.68
CA THR A 48 -7.35 0.57 -8.42
C THR A 48 -8.15 0.26 -7.16
N GLN A 49 -8.72 -0.94 -7.06
CA GLN A 49 -9.43 -1.39 -5.86
C GLN A 49 -8.52 -1.32 -4.61
N GLY A 50 -7.25 -1.70 -4.72
CA GLY A 50 -6.29 -1.59 -3.62
C GLY A 50 -6.07 -0.16 -3.14
N PHE A 51 -5.98 0.82 -4.05
CA PHE A 51 -5.87 2.23 -3.68
C PHE A 51 -7.16 2.77 -3.04
N GLU A 52 -8.32 2.35 -3.51
CA GLU A 52 -9.62 2.69 -2.89
C GLU A 52 -9.74 2.12 -1.47
N GLU A 53 -9.36 0.85 -1.27
CA GLU A 53 -9.34 0.19 0.04
C GLU A 53 -8.33 0.86 0.99
N LEU A 54 -7.15 1.23 0.50
CA LEU A 54 -6.15 1.98 1.28
C LEU A 54 -6.68 3.35 1.71
N ALA A 55 -7.26 4.10 0.76
CA ALA A 55 -7.86 5.41 1.06
C ALA A 55 -8.98 5.27 2.11
N HIS A 56 -9.79 4.22 2.00
CA HIS A 56 -10.82 3.90 2.98
C HIS A 56 -10.23 3.56 4.35
N ALA A 57 -9.17 2.75 4.43
CA ALA A 57 -8.50 2.39 5.68
C ALA A 57 -7.94 3.63 6.40
N ILE A 58 -7.31 4.56 5.67
CA ILE A 58 -6.80 5.81 6.21
C ILE A 58 -7.94 6.71 6.73
N LYS A 59 -9.03 6.83 5.97
CA LYS A 59 -10.21 7.64 6.37
C LYS A 59 -10.93 7.07 7.59
N THR A 60 -11.19 5.77 7.59
CA THR A 60 -12.00 5.09 8.64
C THR A 60 -11.26 4.84 9.93
N GLY A 61 -9.93 4.74 9.88
CA GLY A 61 -9.08 4.71 11.08
C GLY A 61 -9.20 5.98 11.95
N LYS A 62 -9.99 6.98 11.53
CA LYS A 62 -10.11 8.30 12.16
C LYS A 62 -8.73 8.88 12.41
N ALA A 63 -7.86 8.82 11.40
CA ALA A 63 -6.52 9.35 11.52
C ALA A 63 -6.58 10.82 11.94
N ARG A 64 -6.12 11.10 13.16
CA ARG A 64 -6.07 12.45 13.75
C ARG A 64 -4.67 13.04 13.68
N SER A 65 -3.73 12.26 13.17
CA SER A 65 -2.33 12.60 13.09
C SER A 65 -1.65 11.89 11.92
N LEU A 66 -0.46 12.39 11.56
CA LEU A 66 0.40 11.73 10.58
C LEU A 66 0.79 10.31 11.01
N LYS A 67 0.94 10.06 12.32
CA LYS A 67 1.20 8.73 12.88
C LYS A 67 0.06 7.78 12.55
N ASP A 68 -1.17 8.17 12.85
CA ASP A 68 -2.35 7.31 12.62
C ASP A 68 -2.51 6.97 11.13
N ALA A 69 -2.29 7.95 10.24
CA ALA A 69 -2.32 7.73 8.80
C ALA A 69 -1.20 6.77 8.33
N GLY A 70 0.01 6.91 8.90
CA GLY A 70 1.12 6.01 8.65
C GLY A 70 0.86 4.57 9.12
N LEU A 71 0.27 4.39 10.31
CA LEU A 71 -0.13 3.05 10.80
C LEU A 71 -1.19 2.43 9.91
N ALA A 72 -2.23 3.18 9.54
CA ALA A 72 -3.27 2.67 8.66
C ALA A 72 -2.69 2.20 7.31
N TYR A 73 -1.71 2.94 6.77
CA TYR A 73 -1.00 2.58 5.55
C TYR A 73 -0.19 1.28 5.72
N ILE A 74 0.60 1.17 6.79
CA ILE A 74 1.44 -0.02 7.03
C ILE A 74 0.59 -1.25 7.36
N TYR A 75 -0.46 -1.11 8.18
CA TYR A 75 -1.38 -2.22 8.49
C TYR A 75 -2.17 -2.68 7.28
N PHE A 76 -2.57 -1.76 6.39
CA PHE A 76 -3.16 -2.15 5.10
C PHE A 76 -2.19 -3.00 4.28
N ALA A 77 -0.92 -2.60 4.22
CA ALA A 77 0.12 -3.31 3.50
C ALA A 77 0.37 -4.73 4.07
N ILE A 78 0.51 -4.85 5.40
CA ILE A 78 0.74 -6.14 6.09
C ILE A 78 -0.45 -7.10 5.92
N ARG A 79 -1.69 -6.58 5.92
CA ARG A 79 -2.90 -7.39 5.75
C ARG A 79 -3.14 -7.81 4.30
N ASN A 80 -2.51 -7.14 3.33
CA ASN A 80 -2.71 -7.36 1.90
C ASN A 80 -1.39 -7.28 1.12
N PRO A 81 -0.38 -8.10 1.47
CA PRO A 81 0.98 -7.97 0.93
C PRO A 81 1.03 -8.11 -0.59
N GLY A 82 0.24 -9.03 -1.16
CA GLY A 82 0.16 -9.24 -2.59
C GLY A 82 -0.45 -8.02 -3.30
N LEU A 83 -1.63 -7.59 -2.85
CA LEU A 83 -2.31 -6.42 -3.41
C LEU A 83 -1.46 -5.15 -3.30
N PHE A 84 -0.89 -4.92 -2.12
CA PHE A 84 -0.02 -3.77 -1.88
C PHE A 84 1.18 -3.80 -2.82
N THR A 85 1.83 -4.95 -3.00
CA THR A 85 2.93 -5.08 -3.96
C THR A 85 2.46 -4.73 -5.38
N LEU A 86 1.32 -5.27 -5.83
CA LEU A 86 0.77 -5.02 -7.17
C LEU A 86 0.51 -3.53 -7.43
N MET A 87 -0.03 -2.80 -6.44
CA MET A 87 -0.37 -1.38 -6.55
C MET A 87 0.80 -0.50 -7.00
N PHE A 88 2.04 -0.90 -6.68
CA PHE A 88 3.25 -0.15 -7.02
C PHE A 88 4.05 -0.77 -8.19
N ARG A 89 3.60 -1.88 -8.81
CA ARG A 89 4.26 -2.54 -9.95
C ARG A 89 3.91 -1.90 -11.30
N GLY A 90 4.66 -0.85 -11.67
CA GLY A 90 4.47 -0.13 -12.93
C GLY A 90 4.72 -0.93 -14.21
N ASP A 91 5.36 -2.10 -14.11
CA ASP A 91 5.57 -3.03 -15.22
C ASP A 91 4.39 -3.99 -15.46
N ALA A 92 3.47 -4.10 -14.49
CA ALA A 92 2.33 -5.02 -14.53
C ALA A 92 0.97 -4.34 -14.76
N ILE A 93 0.89 -3.02 -14.53
CA ILE A 93 -0.35 -2.24 -14.58
C ILE A 93 -0.20 -1.04 -15.50
N ASP A 94 -1.32 -0.56 -16.03
CA ASP A 94 -1.41 0.69 -16.77
C ASP A 94 -1.70 1.85 -15.81
N ARG A 95 -0.67 2.64 -15.49
CA ARG A 95 -0.80 3.81 -14.61
C ARG A 95 -1.51 4.99 -15.27
N SER A 96 -1.68 4.97 -16.58
CA SER A 96 -2.39 6.02 -17.33
C SER A 96 -3.90 5.80 -17.35
N ASP A 97 -4.38 4.63 -16.92
CA ASP A 97 -5.80 4.37 -16.74
C ASP A 97 -6.42 5.42 -15.78
N PRO A 98 -7.49 6.13 -16.20
CA PRO A 98 -8.06 7.21 -15.39
C PRO A 98 -8.60 6.76 -14.02
N ALA A 99 -9.15 5.56 -13.93
CA ALA A 99 -9.66 5.04 -12.66
C ALA A 99 -8.51 4.74 -11.70
N PHE A 100 -7.45 4.12 -12.21
CA PHE A 100 -6.22 3.91 -11.44
C PHE A 100 -5.62 5.24 -10.97
N ALA A 101 -5.41 6.19 -11.89
CA ALA A 101 -4.79 7.47 -11.58
C ALA A 101 -5.61 8.27 -10.56
N GLY A 102 -6.95 8.24 -10.67
CA GLY A 102 -7.86 8.85 -9.70
C GLY A 102 -7.74 8.22 -8.32
N ALA A 103 -7.86 6.90 -8.20
CA ALA A 103 -7.78 6.19 -6.93
C ALA A 103 -6.41 6.37 -6.25
N ALA A 104 -5.32 6.27 -7.01
CA ALA A 104 -3.97 6.49 -6.50
C ALA A 104 -3.81 7.94 -6.00
N GLY A 105 -4.23 8.93 -6.79
CA GLY A 105 -4.19 10.35 -6.41
C GLY A 105 -4.97 10.66 -5.13
N ASP A 106 -6.20 10.14 -5.02
CA ASP A 106 -7.04 10.31 -3.83
C ASP A 106 -6.38 9.71 -2.58
N SER A 107 -5.75 8.54 -2.70
CA SER A 107 -5.03 7.92 -1.59
C SER A 107 -3.80 8.73 -1.15
N PHE A 108 -3.05 9.29 -2.11
CA PHE A 108 -1.86 10.10 -1.82
C PHE A 108 -2.22 11.44 -1.20
N ALA A 109 -3.31 12.07 -1.63
CA ALA A 109 -3.78 13.34 -1.07
C ALA A 109 -4.08 13.24 0.44
N LEU A 110 -4.55 12.08 0.91
CA LEU A 110 -4.80 11.84 2.34
C LEU A 110 -3.51 11.84 3.16
N LEU A 111 -2.44 11.22 2.65
CA LEU A 111 -1.13 11.23 3.31
C LEU A 111 -0.47 12.61 3.19
N GLY A 112 -0.62 13.25 2.03
CA GLY A 112 0.03 14.51 1.71
C GLY A 112 -0.46 15.69 2.58
N THR A 113 -1.75 15.71 2.90
CA THR A 113 -2.34 16.76 3.77
C THR A 113 -1.61 16.88 5.11
N TRP A 114 -1.27 15.76 5.73
CA TRP A 114 -0.56 15.74 7.02
C TRP A 114 0.93 16.07 6.86
N ALA A 115 1.59 15.49 5.86
CA ALA A 115 3.01 15.71 5.61
C ALA A 115 3.33 17.15 5.18
N GLY A 116 2.51 17.73 4.31
CA GLY A 116 2.66 19.11 3.82
C GLY A 116 2.54 20.15 4.93
N THR A 117 1.66 19.91 5.91
CA THR A 117 1.51 20.79 7.09
C THR A 117 2.80 20.80 7.92
N SER A 118 3.38 19.63 8.20
CA SER A 118 4.66 19.51 8.92
C SER A 118 5.83 20.10 8.14
N GLY A 119 5.90 19.84 6.83
CA GLY A 119 6.95 20.37 5.95
C GLY A 119 7.00 21.89 5.92
N LYS A 120 5.83 22.53 5.80
CA LYS A 120 5.71 23.99 5.82
C LYS A 120 6.20 24.58 7.14
N ALA A 121 5.88 23.95 8.28
CA ALA A 121 6.37 24.39 9.59
C ALA A 121 7.91 24.31 9.70
N ALA A 122 8.52 23.34 9.02
CA ALA A 122 9.97 23.16 8.96
C ALA A 122 10.67 23.96 7.82
N GLY A 123 9.94 24.80 7.07
CA GLY A 123 10.51 25.63 6.01
C GLY A 123 10.78 24.93 4.67
N PHE A 124 10.28 23.70 4.48
CA PHE A 124 10.41 22.95 3.23
C PHE A 124 9.18 23.09 2.34
N ALA A 125 9.38 22.90 1.03
CA ALA A 125 8.26 22.75 0.10
C ALA A 125 7.40 21.52 0.50
N PRO A 126 6.06 21.63 0.51
CA PRO A 126 5.18 20.52 0.91
C PRO A 126 5.50 19.21 0.20
N GLN A 127 5.78 19.25 -1.10
CA GLN A 127 6.07 18.07 -1.93
C GLN A 127 7.32 17.31 -1.47
N ILE A 128 8.33 18.02 -0.92
CA ILE A 128 9.53 17.39 -0.37
C ILE A 128 9.18 16.64 0.91
N ALA A 129 8.41 17.26 1.80
CA ALA A 129 7.97 16.63 3.04
C ALA A 129 7.06 15.42 2.78
N GLU A 130 6.17 15.53 1.78
CA GLU A 130 5.34 14.43 1.30
C GLU A 130 6.17 13.26 0.80
N ALA A 131 7.16 13.51 -0.05
CA ALA A 131 8.03 12.46 -0.60
C ALA A 131 8.85 11.76 0.51
N VAL A 132 9.44 12.53 1.43
CA VAL A 132 10.22 11.97 2.56
C VAL A 132 9.33 11.14 3.47
N MET A 133 8.14 11.67 3.80
CA MET A 133 7.22 10.98 4.68
C MET A 133 6.69 9.69 4.03
N TRP A 134 6.31 9.76 2.76
CA TRP A 134 5.90 8.59 2.00
C TRP A 134 7.02 7.55 1.92
N GLY A 135 8.26 7.95 1.63
CA GLY A 135 9.42 7.06 1.62
C GLY A 135 9.62 6.32 2.96
N LYS A 136 9.41 7.01 4.09
CA LYS A 136 9.48 6.42 5.43
C LYS A 136 8.42 5.34 5.66
N VAL A 137 7.13 5.65 5.46
CA VAL A 137 6.06 4.67 5.71
C VAL A 137 6.03 3.56 4.67
N HIS A 138 6.35 3.87 3.42
CA HIS A 138 6.43 2.87 2.36
C HIS A 138 7.61 1.92 2.59
N GLY A 139 8.77 2.45 3.01
CA GLY A 139 9.92 1.63 3.39
C GLY A 139 9.59 0.67 4.54
N LEU A 140 8.97 1.17 5.62
CA LEU A 140 8.55 0.31 6.73
C LEU A 140 7.54 -0.75 6.29
N ALA A 141 6.58 -0.41 5.44
CA ALA A 141 5.59 -1.34 4.90
C ALA A 141 6.25 -2.48 4.11
N ILE A 142 7.17 -2.16 3.19
CA ILE A 142 7.89 -3.18 2.40
C ILE A 142 8.78 -4.04 3.30
N LEU A 143 9.54 -3.44 4.22
CA LEU A 143 10.36 -4.19 5.17
C LEU A 143 9.52 -5.13 6.06
N ALA A 144 8.30 -4.71 6.43
CA ALA A 144 7.38 -5.54 7.18
C ALA A 144 6.84 -6.71 6.34
N ILE A 145 6.40 -6.44 5.11
CA ILE A 145 5.90 -7.45 4.16
C ILE A 145 6.97 -8.52 3.90
N ASP A 146 8.22 -8.11 3.70
CA ASP A 146 9.34 -9.02 3.41
C ASP A 146 9.88 -9.73 4.67
N GLY A 147 9.30 -9.46 5.84
CA GLY A 147 9.72 -10.04 7.12
C GLY A 147 11.08 -9.53 7.62
N LEU A 148 11.66 -8.52 6.98
CA LEU A 148 12.98 -7.96 7.27
C LEU A 148 13.03 -7.18 8.60
N LEU A 149 11.87 -6.81 9.15
CA LEU A 149 11.78 -6.25 10.50
C LEU A 149 11.86 -7.31 11.61
N THR A 150 11.63 -8.58 11.32
CA THR A 150 11.56 -9.66 12.34
C THR A 150 12.80 -9.70 13.24
N PRO A 151 14.04 -9.63 12.73
CA PRO A 151 15.23 -9.65 13.58
C PRO A 151 15.32 -8.42 14.50
N LEU A 152 14.85 -7.25 14.04
CA LEU A 152 14.85 -6.01 14.83
C LEU A 152 13.81 -6.05 15.95
N VAL A 153 12.62 -6.57 15.65
CA VAL A 153 11.56 -6.79 16.65
C VAL A 153 12.08 -7.69 17.77
N GLN A 154 12.65 -8.85 17.40
CA GLN A 154 13.20 -9.82 18.36
C GLN A 154 14.35 -9.27 19.21
N ALA A 155 15.17 -8.36 18.65
CA ALA A 155 16.29 -7.75 19.36
C ALA A 155 15.89 -6.62 20.31
N THR A 156 14.70 -6.03 20.13
CA THR A 156 14.25 -4.87 20.92
C THR A 156 13.72 -5.30 22.28
N ASP A 157 12.73 -6.19 22.29
CA ASP A 157 12.12 -6.75 23.50
C ASP A 157 11.40 -8.06 23.10
N PRO A 158 11.62 -9.20 23.79
CA PRO A 158 10.92 -10.44 23.48
C PRO A 158 9.39 -10.39 23.65
N HIS A 159 8.84 -9.35 24.27
CA HIS A 159 7.41 -9.18 24.52
C HIS A 159 6.69 -8.25 23.54
N ILE A 160 7.40 -7.54 22.66
CA ILE A 160 6.74 -6.69 21.66
C ILE A 160 6.49 -7.46 20.36
N ASP A 161 5.33 -7.21 19.77
CA ASP A 161 5.02 -7.70 18.43
C ASP A 161 5.39 -6.66 17.35
N LEU A 162 5.20 -7.05 16.09
CA LEU A 162 5.48 -6.19 14.94
C LEU A 162 4.64 -4.89 14.95
N GLU A 163 3.38 -4.96 15.38
CA GLU A 163 2.49 -3.80 15.43
C GLU A 163 3.02 -2.77 16.45
N GLN A 164 3.34 -3.23 17.66
CA GLN A 164 3.92 -2.39 18.72
C GLN A 164 5.28 -1.81 18.31
N PHE A 165 6.13 -2.59 17.64
CA PHE A 165 7.40 -2.09 17.11
C PHE A 165 7.19 -0.97 16.08
N LEU A 166 6.23 -1.12 15.16
CA LEU A 166 5.91 -0.11 14.15
C LEU A 166 5.34 1.16 14.77
N GLU A 167 4.50 1.04 15.79
CA GLU A 167 3.99 2.19 16.55
C GLU A 167 5.12 3.02 17.16
N GLN A 168 6.08 2.35 17.80
CA GLN A 168 7.28 3.00 18.37
C GLN A 168 8.18 3.59 17.28
N ALA A 169 8.34 2.91 16.15
CA ALA A 169 9.12 3.43 15.02
C ALA A 169 8.52 4.74 14.46
N LEU A 170 7.19 4.85 14.38
CA LEU A 170 6.54 6.10 13.98
C LEU A 170 6.66 7.19 15.06
N ASP A 171 6.62 6.83 16.35
CA ASP A 171 6.86 7.78 17.44
C ASP A 171 8.29 8.36 17.37
N TYR A 172 9.28 7.52 17.11
CA TYR A 172 10.66 7.95 16.89
C TYR A 172 10.77 8.94 15.72
N MET A 173 10.10 8.67 14.60
CA MET A 173 10.12 9.57 13.45
C MET A 173 9.48 10.94 13.73
N LYS A 174 8.42 10.98 14.53
CA LYS A 174 7.80 12.23 14.98
C LYS A 174 8.75 13.04 15.87
N ALA A 175 9.43 12.38 16.81
CA ALA A 175 10.40 13.03 17.69
C ALA A 175 11.60 13.60 16.91
N ALA A 176 12.15 12.82 15.97
CA ALA A 176 13.32 13.20 15.17
C ALA A 176 13.07 14.35 14.18
N THR A 177 11.81 14.73 13.94
CA THR A 177 11.43 15.84 13.05
C THR A 177 10.98 17.09 13.81
N SER A 178 10.90 17.02 15.14
CA SER A 178 10.44 18.11 16.02
C SER A 178 11.58 18.85 16.74
N GLY A 179 12.84 18.47 16.51
CA GLY A 179 14.04 19.12 17.02
C GLY A 179 14.83 19.78 15.90
#